data_AF-V4N2N1-F1
#
_entry.id   AF-V4N2N1-F1
#
_cell.length_a   1.000
_cell.length_b   1.000
_cell.length_c   1.000
_cell.angle_alpha   90.00
_cell.angle_beta   90.00
_cell.angle_gamma   90.00
#
_symmetry.space_group_name_H-M   'P 1'
#
loop_
_entity.id
_entity.type
_entity.pdbx_description
1 polymer ?
#
loop_
_entity_poly.entity_id
_entity_poly.type
_entity_poly.pdbx_seq_one_letter_code
_entity_poly.pdbx_strand_id
1 'polypeptide(L)'
;VLVSKDQLLQEAERGEIFKGYCEGTLGFKPTYKYNVGSSNYDTSNKVRVPAWTDRILYKIQDTENIKATLHSYDSMDQVNGSDHKPVKADLCLKWIHD
;
A
#
# COMPACT_ATOMS: atom_id res chain seq x y z
N VAL A 1 -15.37 4.00 -2.49
CA VAL A 1 -15.97 2.82 -3.15
C VAL A 1 -14.94 1.73 -3.44
N LEU A 2 -13.78 2.03 -4.06
CA LEU A 2 -12.78 1.01 -4.37
C LEU A 2 -12.07 0.46 -3.11
N VAL A 3 -11.66 1.32 -2.18
CA VAL A 3 -10.96 0.89 -0.94
C VAL A 3 -11.77 -0.14 -0.13
N SER A 4 -13.08 0.06 0.01
CA SER A 4 -13.95 -0.87 0.73
C SER A 4 -14.14 -2.22 0.03
N LYS A 5 -13.68 -2.35 -1.23
CA LYS A 5 -13.68 -3.58 -2.02
C LYS A 5 -12.26 -4.13 -2.22
N ASP A 6 -11.26 -3.55 -1.56
CA ASP A 6 -9.89 -4.04 -1.61
C ASP A 6 -9.80 -5.39 -0.90
N GLN A 7 -9.36 -6.42 -1.63
CA GLN A 7 -9.35 -7.79 -1.12
C GLN A 7 -8.35 -7.96 0.03
N LEU A 8 -7.18 -7.32 -0.04
CA LEU A 8 -6.18 -7.43 1.03
C LEU A 8 -6.73 -6.87 2.34
N LEU A 9 -7.34 -5.69 2.31
CA LEU A 9 -7.95 -5.09 3.49
C LEU A 9 -9.09 -5.95 4.05
N GLN A 10 -9.97 -6.48 3.20
CA GLN A 10 -11.09 -7.32 3.63
C GLN A 10 -10.62 -8.63 4.30
N GLU A 11 -9.66 -9.33 3.70
CA GLU A 11 -9.17 -10.59 4.27
C GLU A 11 -8.32 -10.34 5.53
N ALA A 12 -7.59 -9.23 5.60
CA ALA A 12 -6.88 -8.83 6.83
C ALA A 12 -7.85 -8.46 7.96
N GLU A 13 -8.95 -7.75 7.65
CA GLU A 13 -10.01 -7.41 8.62
C GLU A 13 -10.74 -8.65 9.14
N ARG A 14 -10.93 -9.67 8.29
CA ARG A 14 -11.44 -10.99 8.72
C ARG A 14 -10.47 -11.77 9.59
N GLY A 15 -9.19 -11.37 9.63
CA GLY A 15 -8.15 -12.05 10.39
C GLY A 15 -7.59 -13.30 9.73
N GLU A 16 -7.88 -13.52 8.44
CA GLU A 16 -7.42 -14.69 7.67
C GLU A 16 -5.95 -14.56 7.24
N ILE A 17 -5.46 -13.32 7.09
CA ILE A 17 -4.10 -13.01 6.63
C ILE A 17 -3.46 -11.89 7.46
N PHE A 18 -2.13 -11.81 7.40
CA PHE A 18 -1.33 -10.70 7.95
C PHE A 18 -1.64 -10.35 9.43
N LYS A 19 -1.96 -11.35 10.26
CA LYS A 19 -2.32 -11.14 11.67
C LYS A 19 -1.24 -10.38 12.45
N GLY A 20 -1.63 -9.24 13.00
CA GLY A 20 -0.77 -8.34 13.78
C GLY A 20 0.19 -7.51 12.93
N TYR A 21 0.05 -7.50 11.61
CA TYR A 21 0.70 -6.48 10.77
C TYR A 21 -0.16 -5.21 10.76
N CYS A 22 0.51 -4.09 10.58
CA CYS A 22 -0.06 -2.78 10.34
C CYS A 22 0.19 -2.38 8.88
N GLU A 23 -0.77 -1.70 8.28
CA GLU A 23 -0.64 -1.04 7.00
C GLU A 23 -1.10 0.41 7.15
N GLY A 24 -0.52 1.33 6.38
CA GLY A 24 -0.99 2.71 6.34
C GLY A 24 -2.33 2.83 5.62
N THR A 25 -3.06 3.92 5.86
CA THR A 25 -4.27 4.25 5.10
C THR A 25 -3.95 4.42 3.62
N LEU A 26 -4.72 3.78 2.73
CA LEU A 26 -4.63 3.97 1.28
C LEU A 26 -5.15 5.38 0.88
N GLY A 27 -4.31 6.39 1.05
CA GLY A 27 -4.59 7.79 0.70
C GLY A 27 -4.29 8.16 -0.76
N PHE A 28 -3.76 7.21 -1.54
CA PHE A 28 -3.32 7.40 -2.91
C PHE A 28 -4.14 6.55 -3.89
N LYS A 29 -4.07 6.89 -5.18
CA LYS A 29 -4.79 6.19 -6.25
C LYS A 29 -4.31 4.73 -6.40
N PRO A 30 -5.14 3.81 -6.92
CA PRO A 30 -4.71 2.46 -7.29
C PRO A 30 -3.45 2.49 -8.16
N THR A 31 -2.49 1.62 -7.86
CA THR A 31 -1.16 1.61 -8.47
C THR A 31 -1.08 0.76 -9.73
N TYR A 32 -2.11 -0.03 -10.00
CA TYR A 32 -2.25 -0.91 -11.16
C TYR A 32 -3.68 -0.81 -11.72
N LYS A 33 -3.95 -0.98 -13.01
CA LYS A 33 -3.01 -1.12 -14.14
C LYS A 33 -3.03 0.16 -14.97
N TYR A 34 -1.86 0.71 -15.27
CA TYR A 34 -1.72 1.88 -16.14
C TYR A 34 -1.28 1.51 -17.56
N ASN A 35 -1.57 2.39 -18.51
CA ASN A 35 -0.88 2.37 -19.80
C ASN A 35 0.55 2.90 -19.58
N VAL A 36 1.54 2.09 -19.95
CA VAL A 36 2.97 2.44 -19.84
C VAL A 36 3.26 3.79 -20.49
N GLY A 37 4.02 4.64 -19.81
CA GLY A 37 4.33 6.00 -20.25
C GLY A 37 3.27 7.05 -19.90
N SER A 38 2.19 6.68 -19.19
CA SER A 38 1.10 7.60 -18.85
C SER A 38 0.56 7.44 -17.41
N SER A 39 -0.34 8.33 -17.02
CA SER A 39 -1.17 8.21 -15.81
C SER A 39 -2.62 7.80 -16.13
N ASN A 40 -2.88 7.31 -17.34
CA ASN A 40 -4.16 6.75 -17.72
C ASN A 40 -4.21 5.27 -17.34
N TYR A 41 -5.30 4.84 -16.70
CA TYR A 41 -5.55 3.43 -16.43
C TYR A 41 -5.75 2.62 -17.73
N ASP A 42 -5.60 1.31 -17.63
CA ASP A 42 -5.63 0.35 -18.74
C ASP A 42 -6.82 0.58 -19.68
N THR A 43 -6.52 1.10 -20.87
CA THR A 43 -7.51 1.29 -21.95
C THR A 43 -7.47 0.17 -22.98
N SER A 44 -6.76 -0.93 -22.70
CA SER A 44 -6.78 -2.11 -23.58
C SER A 44 -8.11 -2.84 -23.50
N ASN A 45 -8.37 -3.75 -24.44
CA ASN A 45 -9.60 -4.54 -24.49
C ASN A 45 -9.85 -5.40 -23.22
N LYS A 46 -8.83 -5.64 -22.39
CA LYS A 46 -8.98 -6.41 -21.14
C LYS A 46 -9.53 -5.55 -19.99
N VAL A 47 -9.41 -4.22 -20.06
CA VAL A 47 -9.90 -3.22 -19.10
C VAL A 47 -9.75 -3.69 -17.65
N ARG A 48 -8.50 -3.87 -17.20
CA ARG A 48 -8.26 -4.29 -15.81
C ARG A 48 -8.79 -3.21 -14.84
N VAL A 49 -9.59 -3.64 -13.86
CA VAL A 49 -10.09 -2.76 -12.81
C VAL A 49 -8.90 -2.19 -12.03
N PRO A 50 -8.84 -0.87 -11.79
CA PRO A 50 -7.79 -0.28 -10.97
C PRO A 50 -7.71 -0.91 -9.58
N ALA A 51 -6.52 -1.33 -9.15
CA ALA A 51 -6.27 -2.02 -7.89
C ALA A 51 -4.96 -1.54 -7.20
N TRP A 52 -4.91 -1.67 -5.88
CA TRP A 52 -3.70 -1.47 -5.08
C TRP A 52 -2.96 -2.81 -4.93
N THR A 53 -2.18 -3.15 -5.94
CA THR A 53 -1.39 -4.39 -5.96
C THR A 53 -0.05 -4.27 -5.25
N ASP A 54 0.42 -3.05 -5.01
CA ASP A 54 1.75 -2.74 -4.49
C ASP A 54 1.60 -2.21 -3.05
N ARG A 55 2.06 -2.99 -2.06
CA ARG A 55 1.66 -2.83 -0.64
C ARG A 55 2.87 -2.93 0.28
N ILE A 56 2.85 -2.16 1.38
CA ILE A 56 3.90 -2.20 2.41
C ILE A 56 3.24 -2.36 3.77
N LEU A 57 3.47 -3.52 4.39
CA LEU A 57 2.96 -3.87 5.70
C LEU A 57 4.14 -4.07 6.64
N TYR A 58 3.96 -3.73 7.92
CA TYR A 58 4.99 -3.90 8.95
C TYR A 58 4.42 -4.49 10.23
N LYS A 59 5.24 -5.23 10.97
CA LYS A 59 4.89 -5.78 12.28
C LYS A 59 6.07 -5.58 13.23
N ILE A 60 5.78 -5.07 14.41
CA ILE A 60 6.76 -4.94 15.49
C ILE A 60 6.56 -6.12 16.44
N GLN A 61 7.60 -6.93 16.62
CA GLN A 61 7.54 -8.07 17.55
C GLN A 61 7.78 -7.61 18.98
N ASP A 62 8.78 -6.76 19.18
CA ASP A 62 9.14 -6.20 20.49
C ASP A 62 8.46 -4.84 20.69
N THR A 63 7.16 -4.88 20.98
CA THR A 63 6.37 -3.65 21.21
C THR A 63 6.65 -2.98 22.55
N GLU A 64 7.38 -3.66 23.45
CA GLU A 64 7.77 -3.11 24.75
C GLU A 64 8.97 -2.18 24.64
N ASN A 65 9.92 -2.50 23.75
CA ASN A 65 11.13 -1.70 23.57
C ASN A 65 11.12 -0.85 22.30
N ILE A 66 10.34 -1.21 21.27
CA ILE A 66 10.35 -0.53 19.97
C ILE A 66 8.97 0.08 19.67
N LYS A 67 8.96 1.39 19.45
CA LYS A 67 7.80 2.10 18.89
C LYS A 67 8.03 2.40 17.42
N ALA A 68 7.11 1.96 16.57
CA ALA A 68 7.07 2.33 15.17
C ALA A 68 6.02 3.42 14.90
N THR A 69 6.41 4.46 14.19
CA THR A 69 5.52 5.53 13.72
C THR A 69 5.62 5.62 12.21
N LEU A 70 4.50 5.42 11.52
CA LEU A 70 4.41 5.62 10.09
C LEU A 70 4.22 7.12 9.80
N HIS A 71 5.16 7.74 9.09
CA HIS A 71 5.11 9.15 8.73
C HIS A 71 4.44 9.38 7.38
N SER A 72 4.69 8.51 6.40
CA SER A 72 4.08 8.61 5.08
C SER A 72 3.84 7.22 4.50
N TYR A 73 2.80 7.10 3.67
CA TYR A 73 2.52 5.93 2.84
C TYR A 73 1.83 6.40 1.56
N ASP A 74 2.54 6.34 0.43
CA ASP A 74 2.14 7.00 -0.79
C ASP A 74 2.66 6.30 -2.05
N SER A 75 2.06 6.62 -3.20
CA SER A 75 2.54 6.25 -4.52
C SER A 75 3.35 7.37 -5.18
N MET A 76 4.17 7.03 -6.16
CA MET A 76 4.87 7.99 -7.01
C MET A 76 4.19 8.09 -8.38
N ASP A 77 3.08 8.83 -8.46
CA ASP A 77 2.24 8.96 -9.68
C ASP A 77 3.00 9.58 -10.86
N GLN A 78 4.09 10.31 -10.60
CA GLN A 78 4.96 10.92 -11.62
C GLN A 78 5.86 9.92 -12.35
N VAL A 79 6.02 8.69 -11.82
CA VAL A 79 6.86 7.66 -12.42
C VAL A 79 6.04 6.79 -13.36
N ASN A 80 6.32 6.88 -14.66
CA ASN A 80 5.48 6.30 -15.72
C ASN A 80 6.18 5.17 -16.50
N GLY A 81 7.32 4.69 -16.04
CA GLY A 81 8.12 3.66 -16.75
C GLY A 81 7.53 2.25 -16.73
N SER A 82 6.47 2.00 -15.97
CA SER A 82 5.81 0.71 -15.80
C SER A 82 4.28 0.89 -15.85
N ASP A 83 3.55 -0.21 -16.00
CA ASP A 83 2.10 -0.27 -15.78
C ASP A 83 1.72 -0.28 -14.28
N HIS A 84 2.73 -0.29 -13.40
CA HIS A 84 2.63 -0.05 -11.97
C HIS A 84 3.22 1.31 -11.57
N LYS A 85 2.64 1.94 -10.54
CA LYS A 85 3.25 3.10 -9.85
C LYS A 85 4.04 2.62 -8.63
N PRO A 86 5.30 3.06 -8.44
CA PRO A 86 6.07 2.76 -7.23
C PRO A 86 5.34 3.22 -5.97
N VAL A 87 5.48 2.45 -4.88
CA VAL A 87 4.92 2.75 -3.56
C VAL A 87 6.04 2.92 -2.56
N LYS A 88 5.90 3.89 -1.65
CA LYS A 88 6.85 4.17 -0.58
C LYS A 88 6.15 4.27 0.77
N ALA A 89 6.88 3.94 1.82
CA ALA A 89 6.47 4.17 3.20
C ALA A 89 7.67 4.67 4.02
N ASP A 90 7.47 5.73 4.79
CA ASP A 90 8.48 6.26 5.70
C ASP A 90 8.14 5.84 7.13
N LEU A 91 8.93 4.91 7.69
CA LEU A 91 8.72 4.37 9.04
C LEU A 91 9.83 4.86 9.98
N CYS A 92 9.47 5.51 11.08
CA CYS A 92 10.39 5.85 12.15
C CYS A 92 10.29 4.80 13.27
N LEU A 93 11.43 4.18 13.60
CA LEU A 93 11.56 3.28 14.73
C LEU A 93 12.28 4.01 15.86
N LYS A 94 11.72 3.95 17.06
CA LYS A 94 12.30 4.54 18.27
C LYS A 94 12.41 3.49 19.35
N TRP A 95 13.56 3.43 20.01
CA TRP A 95 13.69 2.75 21.29
C TRP A 95 12.94 3.56 22.34
N ILE A 96 12.18 2.86 23.18
CA ILE A 96 11.33 3.50 24.20
C ILE A 96 12.16 3.93 25.42
N HIS A 97 13.36 3.37 25.59
CA HIS A 97 14.22 3.57 26.74
C HIS A 97 15.40 4.53 26.52
N ASP A 98 15.45 5.21 25.37
CA ASP A 98 16.41 6.27 25.04
C ASP A 98 15.73 7.67 25.07
#